data_AF-A0A7S4CP00-F1
#
_entry.id   AF-A0A7S4CP00-F1
#
_cell.length_a   1.000
_cell.length_b   1.000
_cell.length_c   1.000
_cell.angle_alpha   90.00
_cell.angle_beta   90.00
_cell.angle_gamma   90.00
#
_symmetry.space_group_name_H-M   'P 1'
#
loop_
_entity.id
_entity.type
_entity.pdbx_description
1 polymer ?
#
loop_
_entity_poly.entity_id
_entity_poly.type
_entity_poly.pdbx_seq_one_letter_code
_entity_poly.pdbx_strand_id
1 'polypeptide(L)'
;RAIGRVGRHNIRNFVAEGGGYVGFCAGANLALCDRYPNSLGLCPTVNLDPHYPDPIFWRGTGCVDLNVTPQGQAILGAATLHRVCYFNGPLLGSVPVQVNPKAPLWPCDMEVIATFRETQPLARKHPLPEDALAMGGTAAIVGCSFGKGKVVVSSVHLEKPTCPRWERHSRSLAALVAWVAPR
;
A
#
# COMPACT_ATOMS: atom_id res chain seq x y z
N ARG A 1 2.32 3.13 -21.96
CA ARG A 1 2.63 3.59 -20.57
C ARG A 1 1.47 4.48 -20.11
N ALA A 2 0.78 4.15 -19.02
CA ALA A 2 -0.65 4.45 -18.89
C ALA A 2 -1.06 5.90 -18.53
N ILE A 3 -0.24 6.71 -17.83
CA ILE A 3 -0.67 8.06 -17.38
C ILE A 3 0.26 9.23 -17.74
N GLY A 4 1.37 8.97 -18.44
CA GLY A 4 2.28 10.02 -18.96
C GLY A 4 2.90 10.96 -17.89
N ARG A 5 3.59 12.02 -18.33
CA ARG A 5 4.10 13.06 -17.41
C ARG A 5 2.96 13.97 -16.92
N VAL A 6 2.06 14.35 -17.82
CA VAL A 6 0.93 15.25 -17.53
C VAL A 6 -0.03 14.63 -16.53
N GLY A 7 -0.46 13.38 -16.73
CA GLY A 7 -1.38 12.72 -15.79
C GLY A 7 -0.79 12.55 -14.39
N ARG A 8 0.51 12.26 -14.29
CA ARG A 8 1.20 12.23 -12.98
C ARG A 8 1.18 13.58 -12.28
N HIS A 9 1.44 14.67 -13.01
CA HIS A 9 1.39 16.02 -12.46
C HIS A 9 -0.04 16.36 -12.01
N ASN A 10 -1.05 16.07 -12.82
CA ASN A 10 -2.45 16.35 -12.50
C ASN A 10 -2.90 15.60 -11.24
N ILE A 11 -2.56 14.31 -11.10
CA ILE A 11 -2.89 13.54 -9.90
C ILE A 11 -2.18 14.12 -8.67
N ARG A 12 -0.88 14.46 -8.79
CA ARG A 12 -0.15 15.09 -7.68
C ARG A 12 -0.78 16.41 -7.25
N ASN A 13 -1.15 17.27 -8.19
CA ASN A 13 -1.78 18.56 -7.88
C ASN A 13 -3.15 18.35 -7.24
N PHE A 14 -3.98 17.46 -7.79
CA PHE A 14 -5.29 17.12 -7.23
C PHE A 14 -5.19 16.74 -5.75
N VAL A 15 -4.26 15.84 -5.41
CA VAL A 15 -4.05 15.44 -4.00
C VAL A 15 -3.46 16.60 -3.19
N ALA A 16 -2.45 17.30 -3.70
CA ALA A 16 -1.84 18.43 -3.00
C ALA A 16 -2.84 19.55 -2.66
N GLU A 17 -3.87 19.75 -3.49
CA GLU A 17 -4.90 20.77 -3.32
C GLU A 17 -6.04 20.34 -2.38
N GLY A 18 -6.06 19.09 -1.91
CA GLY A 18 -7.03 18.59 -0.93
C GLY A 18 -7.74 17.32 -1.33
N GLY A 19 -7.53 16.83 -2.55
CA GLY A 19 -8.09 15.56 -3.02
C GLY A 19 -7.54 14.34 -2.26
N GLY A 20 -8.34 13.27 -2.22
CA GLY A 20 -7.94 11.99 -1.63
C GLY A 20 -7.38 11.02 -2.67
N TYR A 21 -6.42 10.17 -2.28
CA TYR A 21 -5.93 9.07 -3.10
C TYR A 21 -6.05 7.74 -2.36
N VAL A 22 -6.61 6.72 -3.02
CA VAL A 22 -6.59 5.33 -2.54
C VAL A 22 -6.01 4.44 -3.64
N GLY A 23 -4.87 3.80 -3.35
CA GLY A 23 -4.19 2.92 -4.29
C GLY A 23 -4.14 1.47 -3.81
N PHE A 24 -4.64 0.53 -4.63
CA PHE A 24 -4.54 -0.92 -4.38
C PHE A 24 -3.53 -1.57 -5.32
N CYS A 25 -2.68 -2.46 -4.81
CA CYS A 25 -1.73 -3.26 -5.60
C CYS A 25 -0.87 -2.43 -6.57
N ALA A 26 -1.14 -2.43 -7.87
CA ALA A 26 -0.43 -1.58 -8.84
C ALA A 26 -0.64 -0.08 -8.58
N GLY A 27 -1.83 0.32 -8.10
CA GLY A 27 -2.11 1.68 -7.63
C GLY A 27 -1.29 2.04 -6.39
N ALA A 28 -1.08 1.08 -5.47
CA ALA A 28 -0.19 1.30 -4.33
C ALA A 28 1.25 1.55 -4.80
N ASN A 29 1.78 0.68 -5.67
CA ASN A 29 3.12 0.84 -6.27
C ASN A 29 3.29 2.18 -6.99
N LEU A 30 2.25 2.65 -7.67
CA LEU A 30 2.26 3.92 -8.38
C LEU A 30 2.38 5.14 -7.44
N ALA A 31 1.97 5.03 -6.18
CA ALA A 31 1.99 6.12 -5.21
C ALA A 31 3.24 6.17 -4.31
N LEU A 32 4.08 5.13 -4.33
CA LEU A 32 5.29 5.00 -3.50
C LEU A 32 6.32 6.09 -3.80
N CYS A 33 7.22 6.37 -2.85
CA CYS A 33 8.27 7.37 -3.05
C CYS A 33 9.45 6.87 -3.89
N ASP A 34 9.62 5.55 -4.04
CA ASP A 34 10.85 4.92 -4.54
C ASP A 34 10.63 4.00 -5.77
N ARG A 35 11.73 3.90 -6.53
CA ARG A 35 12.14 2.94 -7.58
C ARG A 35 11.70 3.12 -9.02
N TYR A 36 10.63 3.88 -9.31
CA TYR A 36 10.19 4.01 -10.71
C TYR A 36 10.19 5.45 -11.20
N PRO A 37 10.84 5.76 -12.34
CA PRO A 37 10.78 7.08 -12.99
C PRO A 37 9.36 7.63 -13.23
N ASN A 38 8.37 6.73 -13.14
CA ASN A 38 6.95 6.98 -13.37
C ASN A 38 6.09 6.91 -12.11
N SER A 39 6.67 6.84 -10.91
CA SER A 39 5.91 6.96 -9.67
C SER A 39 5.28 8.35 -9.50
N LEU A 40 4.19 8.43 -8.75
CA LEU A 40 3.55 9.65 -8.30
C LEU A 40 4.22 10.25 -7.07
N GLY A 41 4.97 9.49 -6.26
CA GLY A 41 5.64 10.00 -5.06
C GLY A 41 4.71 10.71 -4.09
N LEU A 42 3.56 10.08 -3.80
CA LEU A 42 2.51 10.61 -2.91
C LEU A 42 2.69 10.16 -1.47
N CYS A 43 3.30 8.99 -1.25
CA CYS A 43 3.46 8.39 0.07
C CYS A 43 4.94 8.12 0.39
N PRO A 44 5.43 8.47 1.60
CA PRO A 44 6.82 8.25 2.04
C PRO A 44 7.10 6.78 2.38
N THR A 45 6.77 5.87 1.46
CA THR A 45 6.92 4.42 1.63
C THR A 45 7.47 3.79 0.36
N VAL A 46 8.16 2.66 0.52
CA VAL A 46 8.77 1.88 -0.55
C VAL A 46 8.16 0.48 -0.62
N ASN A 47 8.32 -0.17 -1.77
CA ASN A 47 8.16 -1.61 -1.85
C ASN A 47 9.48 -2.24 -1.39
N LEU A 48 9.45 -2.93 -0.27
CA LEU A 48 10.58 -3.60 0.33
C LEU A 48 11.01 -4.85 -0.44
N ASP A 49 10.15 -5.38 -1.32
CA ASP A 49 10.49 -6.55 -2.13
C ASP A 49 11.53 -6.18 -3.21
N PRO A 50 12.80 -6.64 -3.10
CA PRO A 50 13.86 -6.24 -4.05
C PRO A 50 13.62 -6.81 -5.44
N HIS A 51 12.82 -7.87 -5.54
CA HIS A 51 12.47 -8.53 -6.80
C HIS A 51 11.27 -7.86 -7.49
N TYR A 52 10.75 -6.74 -7.02
CA TYR A 52 9.69 -6.02 -7.75
C TYR A 52 10.29 -5.07 -8.81
N PRO A 53 9.76 -5.01 -10.06
CA PRO A 53 8.60 -5.72 -10.58
C PRO A 53 9.03 -6.95 -11.39
N ASP A 54 8.95 -8.14 -10.81
CA ASP A 54 9.20 -9.42 -11.49
C ASP A 54 7.86 -10.15 -11.79
N PRO A 55 7.68 -10.68 -13.02
CA PRO A 55 6.48 -11.44 -13.41
C PRO A 55 6.29 -12.79 -12.69
N ILE A 56 7.28 -13.29 -11.95
CA ILE A 56 7.24 -14.63 -11.32
C ILE A 56 6.28 -14.68 -10.11
N PHE A 57 5.86 -13.52 -9.58
CA PHE A 57 4.90 -13.40 -8.47
C PHE A 57 5.37 -14.21 -7.25
N TRP A 58 6.62 -13.98 -6.84
CA TRP A 58 7.29 -14.69 -5.73
C TRP A 58 6.51 -14.68 -4.40
N ARG A 59 5.63 -13.70 -4.15
CA ARG A 59 4.77 -13.67 -2.95
C ARG A 59 3.46 -14.43 -3.13
N GLY A 60 3.07 -14.71 -4.35
CA GLY A 60 1.91 -15.51 -4.70
C GLY A 60 0.57 -14.78 -4.60
N THR A 61 -0.49 -15.58 -4.57
CA THR A 61 -1.87 -15.12 -4.56
C THR A 61 -2.68 -15.96 -3.59
N GLY A 62 -3.55 -15.32 -2.81
CA GLY A 62 -4.37 -16.01 -1.84
C GLY A 62 -5.09 -15.06 -0.90
N CYS A 63 -5.38 -15.55 0.30
CA CYS A 63 -5.98 -14.74 1.36
C CYS A 63 -4.99 -14.58 2.51
N VAL A 64 -4.94 -13.39 3.08
CA VAL A 64 -4.10 -13.00 4.21
C VAL A 64 -4.94 -12.44 5.35
N ASP A 65 -4.42 -12.55 6.56
CA ASP A 65 -4.93 -11.94 7.76
C ASP A 65 -4.04 -10.74 8.13
N LEU A 66 -4.67 -9.62 8.47
CA LEU A 66 -3.98 -8.41 8.87
C LEU A 66 -4.24 -8.09 10.34
N ASN A 67 -3.20 -7.65 11.02
CA ASN A 67 -3.32 -6.97 12.31
C ASN A 67 -3.52 -5.48 12.04
N VAL A 68 -4.57 -4.88 12.61
CA VAL A 68 -4.83 -3.44 12.47
C VAL A 68 -4.24 -2.72 13.67
N THR A 69 -3.44 -1.68 13.42
CA THR A 69 -2.82 -0.86 14.47
C THR A 69 -3.91 -0.10 15.25
N PRO A 70 -3.63 0.40 16.48
CA PRO A 70 -4.61 1.21 17.21
C PRO A 70 -5.13 2.41 16.40
N GLN A 71 -4.26 3.06 15.64
CA GLN A 71 -4.64 4.15 14.74
C GLN A 71 -5.47 3.64 13.55
N GLY A 72 -5.05 2.53 12.96
CA GLY A 72 -5.82 1.87 11.92
C GLY A 72 -7.21 1.45 12.38
N GLN A 73 -7.40 1.10 13.66
CA GLN A 73 -8.71 0.77 14.22
C GLN A 73 -9.64 1.98 14.25
N ALA A 74 -9.10 3.16 14.58
CA ALA A 74 -9.85 4.42 14.54
C ALA A 74 -10.29 4.77 13.11
N ILE A 75 -9.55 4.31 12.08
CA ILE A 75 -9.88 4.52 10.67
C ILE A 75 -10.83 3.43 10.14
N LEU A 76 -10.52 2.16 10.37
CA LEU A 76 -11.17 1.01 9.76
C LEU A 76 -12.36 0.45 10.54
N GLY A 77 -12.47 0.79 11.83
CA GLY A 77 -13.49 0.24 12.73
C GLY A 77 -13.32 -1.26 13.03
N ALA A 78 -12.12 -1.82 12.84
CA ALA A 78 -11.85 -3.24 13.06
C ALA A 78 -10.42 -3.46 13.57
N ALA A 79 -10.26 -4.34 14.56
CA ALA A 79 -8.95 -4.73 15.12
C ALA A 79 -8.15 -5.69 14.23
N THR A 80 -8.84 -6.44 13.38
CA THR A 80 -8.24 -7.40 12.45
C THR A 80 -9.02 -7.42 11.16
N LEU A 81 -8.32 -7.69 10.05
CA LEU A 81 -8.94 -8.00 8.77
C LEU A 81 -8.60 -9.44 8.40
N HIS A 82 -9.60 -10.31 8.38
CA HIS A 82 -9.39 -11.73 8.12
C HIS A 82 -9.67 -12.08 6.67
N ARG A 83 -8.82 -12.95 6.10
CA ARG A 83 -8.92 -13.52 4.76
C ARG A 83 -9.11 -12.47 3.65
N VAL A 84 -8.38 -11.36 3.74
CA VAL A 84 -8.33 -10.32 2.71
C VAL A 84 -7.53 -10.83 1.52
N CYS A 85 -7.90 -10.44 0.31
CA CYS A 85 -7.26 -10.96 -0.88
C CYS A 85 -5.93 -10.28 -1.15
N TYR A 86 -4.95 -11.08 -1.53
CA TYR A 86 -3.60 -10.63 -1.83
C TYR A 86 -3.16 -11.23 -3.17
N PHE A 87 -2.61 -10.40 -4.05
CA PHE A 87 -2.19 -10.77 -5.40
C PHE A 87 -0.79 -10.18 -5.68
N ASN A 88 0.22 -10.67 -4.96
CA ASN A 88 1.60 -10.20 -5.09
C ASN A 88 1.75 -8.66 -4.95
N GLY A 89 1.00 -8.09 -4.00
CA GLY A 89 1.07 -6.67 -3.69
C GLY A 89 2.37 -6.28 -2.97
N PRO A 90 2.70 -4.99 -2.92
CA PRO A 90 3.96 -4.51 -2.34
C PRO A 90 4.06 -4.79 -0.85
N LEU A 91 5.25 -5.16 -0.37
CA LEU A 91 5.54 -5.16 1.06
C LEU A 91 5.95 -3.73 1.44
N LEU A 92 5.11 -3.04 2.21
CA LEU A 92 5.29 -1.61 2.45
C LEU A 92 6.24 -1.39 3.63
N GLY A 93 7.14 -0.43 3.47
CA GLY A 93 8.09 -0.05 4.52
C GLY A 93 8.51 1.41 4.42
N SER A 94 9.04 1.93 5.53
CA SER A 94 9.66 3.26 5.54
C SER A 94 10.89 3.26 4.63
N VAL A 95 11.14 4.39 3.98
CA VAL A 95 12.42 4.62 3.29
C VAL A 95 13.52 4.64 4.36
N PRO A 96 14.55 3.78 4.30
CA PRO A 96 15.75 4.05 5.06
C PRO A 96 16.34 5.35 4.51
N VAL A 97 16.60 6.34 5.37
CA VAL A 97 17.18 7.67 5.03
C VAL A 97 18.41 7.56 4.11
N GLN A 98 19.10 6.42 4.15
CA GLN A 98 20.31 6.11 3.40
C GLN A 98 20.09 5.66 1.94
N VAL A 99 18.89 5.24 1.53
CA VAL A 99 18.66 4.68 0.18
C VAL A 99 18.68 5.77 -0.90
N ASN A 100 18.39 7.01 -0.53
CA ASN A 100 18.50 8.12 -1.47
C ASN A 100 18.78 9.44 -0.74
N PRO A 101 20.04 9.90 -0.67
CA PRO A 101 20.40 11.18 -0.06
C PRO A 101 19.85 12.40 -0.83
N LYS A 102 19.26 12.20 -2.01
CA LYS A 102 18.51 13.20 -2.78
C LYS A 102 17.00 13.02 -2.69
N ALA A 103 16.51 12.06 -1.90
CA ALA A 103 15.08 11.94 -1.66
C ALA A 103 14.61 13.24 -1.01
N PRO A 104 13.55 13.88 -1.53
CA PRO A 104 13.00 15.06 -0.87
C PRO A 104 12.65 14.69 0.57
N LEU A 105 12.93 15.58 1.52
CA LEU A 105 12.41 15.45 2.87
C LEU A 105 10.88 15.42 2.74
N TRP A 106 10.26 14.28 3.06
CA TRP A 106 8.81 14.20 3.04
C TRP A 106 8.27 15.03 4.20
N PRO A 107 7.29 15.91 3.96
CA PRO A 107 6.79 16.82 4.98
C PRO A 107 5.92 16.12 6.04
N CYS A 108 5.71 14.82 5.95
CA CYS A 108 4.87 14.05 6.85
C CYS A 108 5.36 12.60 6.98
N ASP A 109 5.13 12.01 8.14
CA ASP A 109 5.44 10.61 8.40
C ASP A 109 4.43 9.66 7.74
N MET A 110 4.87 8.44 7.48
CA MET A 110 4.03 7.32 7.10
C MET A 110 3.31 6.78 8.34
N GLU A 111 1.99 6.62 8.25
CA GLU A 111 1.18 5.97 9.27
C GLU A 111 0.88 4.53 8.87
N VAL A 112 1.28 3.56 9.71
CA VAL A 112 0.95 2.15 9.48
C VAL A 112 -0.47 1.88 9.95
N ILE A 113 -1.36 1.53 9.02
CA ILE A 113 -2.77 1.22 9.29
C ILE A 113 -2.93 -0.28 9.62
N ALA A 114 -2.27 -1.14 8.86
CA ALA A 114 -2.32 -2.58 9.07
C ALA A 114 -1.02 -3.28 8.65
N THR A 115 -0.69 -4.39 9.32
CA THR A 115 0.48 -5.24 9.04
C THR A 115 0.05 -6.66 8.69
N PHE A 116 0.85 -7.33 7.87
CA PHE A 116 0.65 -8.75 7.54
C PHE A 116 0.86 -9.63 8.78
N ARG A 117 -0.03 -10.60 8.97
CA ARG A 117 0.13 -11.65 9.98
C ARG A 117 0.92 -12.84 9.43
N GLU A 118 0.75 -13.15 8.15
CA GLU A 118 1.42 -14.26 7.47
C GLU A 118 2.92 -14.03 7.48
N THR A 119 3.66 -14.95 8.08
CA THR A 119 5.12 -14.90 8.09
C THR A 119 5.73 -15.38 6.78
N GLN A 120 4.98 -16.19 6.01
CA GLN A 120 5.43 -16.87 4.80
C GLN A 120 4.69 -16.33 3.55
N PRO A 121 5.34 -16.39 2.37
CA PRO A 121 4.71 -16.12 1.07
C PRO A 121 3.53 -17.06 0.81
N LEU A 122 2.60 -16.61 -0.04
CA LEU A 122 1.51 -17.46 -0.55
C LEU A 122 1.90 -18.19 -1.84
N ALA A 123 3.15 -18.07 -2.30
CA ALA A 123 3.60 -18.66 -3.55
C ALA A 123 3.58 -20.19 -3.48
N ARG A 124 2.90 -20.78 -4.47
CA ARG A 124 2.80 -22.23 -4.67
C ARG A 124 3.61 -22.73 -5.87
N LYS A 125 4.11 -21.83 -6.72
CA LYS A 125 4.71 -22.18 -8.02
C LYS A 125 6.22 -22.09 -8.07
N HIS A 126 6.81 -21.15 -7.32
CA HIS A 126 8.25 -20.93 -7.30
C HIS A 126 8.72 -20.74 -5.85
N PRO A 127 9.89 -21.27 -5.47
CA PRO A 127 10.46 -21.02 -4.14
C PRO A 127 10.76 -19.54 -3.98
N LEU A 128 10.65 -18.98 -2.78
CA LEU A 128 11.14 -17.62 -2.56
C LEU A 128 12.65 -17.55 -2.82
N PRO A 129 13.14 -16.45 -3.41
CA PRO A 129 14.56 -16.11 -3.39
C PRO A 129 15.11 -16.11 -1.96
N GLU A 130 16.36 -16.53 -1.76
CA GLU A 130 16.97 -16.63 -0.42
C GLU A 130 17.06 -15.29 0.31
N ASP A 131 17.16 -14.19 -0.44
CA ASP A 131 17.20 -12.80 0.05
C ASP A 131 15.81 -12.19 0.23
N ALA A 132 14.73 -12.96 0.01
CA ALA A 132 13.38 -12.45 0.12
C ALA A 132 13.01 -12.16 1.58
N LEU A 133 12.55 -10.93 1.83
CA LEU A 133 12.05 -10.51 3.15
C LEU A 133 10.83 -11.33 3.59
N ALA A 134 10.69 -11.56 4.89
CA ALA A 134 9.47 -12.15 5.45
C ALA A 134 8.27 -11.21 5.27
N MET A 135 7.08 -11.78 5.03
CA MET A 135 5.86 -10.98 4.92
C MET A 135 5.40 -10.48 6.30
N GLY A 136 5.54 -11.31 7.33
CA GLY A 136 4.97 -11.06 8.64
C GLY A 136 5.55 -9.82 9.29
N GLY A 137 4.69 -8.95 9.81
CA GLY A 137 5.08 -7.70 10.45
C GLY A 137 5.39 -6.55 9.49
N THR A 138 5.51 -6.80 8.18
CA THR A 138 5.60 -5.71 7.20
C THR A 138 4.25 -5.00 7.05
N ALA A 139 4.27 -3.73 6.64
CA ALA A 139 3.04 -2.97 6.47
C ALA A 139 2.27 -3.45 5.22
N ALA A 140 0.98 -3.68 5.39
CA ALA A 140 0.05 -4.08 4.34
C ALA A 140 -0.78 -2.89 3.87
N ILE A 141 -1.10 -1.95 4.77
CA ILE A 141 -1.84 -0.73 4.47
C ILE A 141 -1.15 0.42 5.21
N VAL A 142 -0.83 1.49 4.50
CA VAL A 142 -0.30 2.72 5.10
C VAL A 142 -1.06 3.94 4.61
N GLY A 143 -1.07 4.98 5.44
CA GLY A 143 -1.62 6.29 5.12
C GLY A 143 -0.59 7.39 5.33
N CYS A 144 -0.80 8.54 4.68
CA CYS A 144 -0.08 9.78 4.97
C CYS A 144 -0.87 10.98 4.46
N SER A 145 -0.38 12.18 4.79
CA SER A 145 -0.82 13.42 4.13
C SER A 145 0.02 13.69 2.88
N PHE A 146 -0.50 14.46 1.93
CA PHE A 146 0.29 15.00 0.82
C PHE A 146 -0.28 16.36 0.41
N GLY A 147 0.46 17.43 0.69
CA GLY A 147 -0.10 18.79 0.64
C GLY A 147 -1.29 18.91 1.59
N LYS A 148 -2.44 19.36 1.07
CA LYS A 148 -3.71 19.45 1.82
C LYS A 148 -4.52 18.14 1.80
N GLY A 149 -4.15 17.18 0.95
CA GLY A 149 -4.88 15.93 0.78
C GLY A 149 -4.33 14.78 1.61
N LYS A 150 -4.98 13.63 1.46
CA LYS A 150 -4.64 12.39 2.16
C LYS A 150 -4.50 11.23 1.17
N VAL A 151 -3.62 10.32 1.53
CA VAL A 151 -3.22 9.19 0.68
C VAL A 151 -3.33 7.92 1.51
N VAL A 152 -3.94 6.88 0.94
CA VAL A 152 -3.87 5.50 1.42
C VAL A 152 -3.30 4.65 0.31
N VAL A 153 -2.35 3.78 0.66
CA VAL A 153 -1.87 2.71 -0.22
C VAL A 153 -2.03 1.38 0.48
N SER A 154 -2.55 0.41 -0.26
CA SER A 154 -2.87 -0.92 0.24
C SER A 154 -2.29 -1.99 -0.66
N SER A 155 -1.52 -2.89 -0.05
CA SER A 155 -1.02 -4.08 -0.70
C SER A 155 -2.11 -5.12 -0.95
N VAL A 156 -3.14 -5.16 -0.10
CA VAL A 156 -4.24 -6.11 -0.17
C VAL A 156 -5.42 -5.49 -0.89
N HIS A 157 -6.31 -6.33 -1.42
CA HIS A 157 -7.48 -5.89 -2.16
C HIS A 157 -8.72 -5.81 -1.26
N LEU A 158 -8.94 -4.62 -0.70
CA LEU A 158 -10.19 -4.27 -0.02
C LEU A 158 -11.24 -3.73 -0.98
N GLU A 159 -11.07 -3.88 -2.29
CA GLU A 159 -12.02 -3.44 -3.32
C GLU A 159 -12.56 -4.61 -4.15
N LYS A 160 -12.06 -5.83 -3.92
CA LYS A 160 -12.34 -6.98 -4.78
C LYS A 160 -13.54 -7.78 -4.25
N PRO A 161 -14.70 -7.78 -4.94
CA PRO A 161 -15.91 -8.45 -4.47
C PRO A 161 -15.80 -9.98 -4.47
N THR A 162 -14.87 -10.55 -5.23
CA THR A 162 -14.60 -11.99 -5.23
C THR A 162 -13.85 -12.45 -3.99
N CYS A 163 -13.56 -11.55 -3.04
CA CYS A 163 -12.82 -11.89 -1.84
C CYS A 163 -13.69 -12.56 -0.78
N PRO A 164 -13.18 -13.59 -0.08
CA PRO A 164 -13.88 -14.12 1.08
C PRO A 164 -14.16 -12.99 2.08
N ARG A 165 -15.38 -12.92 2.61
CA ARG A 165 -15.80 -11.89 3.58
C ARG A 165 -15.81 -10.46 3.04
N TRP A 166 -15.98 -10.28 1.73
CA TRP A 166 -16.05 -8.98 1.06
C TRP A 166 -16.94 -7.95 1.78
N GLU A 167 -18.14 -8.34 2.21
CA GLU A 167 -19.07 -7.45 2.93
C GLU A 167 -18.49 -6.81 4.21
N ARG A 168 -17.51 -7.46 4.85
CA ARG A 168 -16.81 -6.90 6.01
C ARG A 168 -15.72 -5.95 5.55
N HIS A 169 -14.95 -6.35 4.54
CA HIS A 169 -13.86 -5.53 3.99
C HIS A 169 -14.39 -4.28 3.29
N SER A 170 -15.58 -4.33 2.68
CA SER A 170 -16.20 -3.19 2.00
C SER A 170 -16.57 -2.06 2.98
N ARG A 171 -16.89 -2.38 4.24
CA ARG A 171 -17.07 -1.36 5.29
C ARG A 171 -15.74 -0.70 5.65
N SER A 172 -14.67 -1.48 5.78
CA SER A 172 -13.32 -0.94 5.98
C SER A 172 -12.84 -0.11 4.79
N LEU A 173 -13.18 -0.51 3.55
CA LEU A 173 -12.94 0.28 2.35
C LEU A 173 -13.69 1.62 2.41
N ALA A 174 -14.99 1.58 2.70
CA ALA A 174 -15.79 2.80 2.81
C ALA A 174 -15.22 3.75 3.86
N ALA A 175 -14.74 3.21 4.99
CA ALA A 175 -14.08 3.99 6.03
C ALA A 175 -12.74 4.59 5.57
N LEU A 176 -11.92 3.85 4.82
CA LEU A 176 -10.70 4.40 4.20
C LEU A 176 -11.01 5.51 3.21
N VAL A 177 -12.01 5.32 2.35
CA VAL A 177 -12.44 6.32 1.36
C VAL A 177 -12.94 7.58 2.07
N ALA A 178 -13.76 7.43 3.12
CA ALA A 178 -14.22 8.55 3.94
C ALA A 178 -13.05 9.25 4.65
N TRP A 179 -12.03 8.51 5.08
CA TRP A 179 -10.86 9.09 5.75
C TRP A 179 -10.00 9.94 4.83
N VAL A 180 -9.84 9.55 3.55
CA VAL A 180 -9.10 10.34 2.55
C VAL A 180 -9.92 11.44 1.88
N ALA A 181 -11.25 11.38 1.98
CA ALA A 181 -12.12 12.37 1.38
C ALA A 181 -11.83 13.77 1.96
N PRO A 182 -11.91 14.84 1.15
CA PRO A 182 -11.85 16.20 1.64
C PRO A 182 -12.92 16.41 2.73
N ARG A 183 -12.55 17.12 3.79
CA ARG A 183 -13.49 17.60 4.82
C ARG A 183 -14.01 18.97 4.47
#